data_AF-A0A7X4IU58-F1
#
_entry.id   AF-A0A7X4IU58-F1
#
_cell.length_a   1.000
_cell.length_b   1.000
_cell.length_c   1.000
_cell.angle_alpha   90.00
_cell.angle_beta   90.00
_cell.angle_gamma   90.00
#
_symmetry.space_group_name_H-M   'P 1'
#
loop_
_entity.id
_entity.type
_entity.pdbx_description
1 polymer ?
#
loop_
_entity_poly.entity_id
_entity_poly.type
_entity_poly.pdbx_seq_one_letter_code
_entity_poly.pdbx_strand_id
1 'polypeptide(L)'
;MARIIAGVGCSHVPAIGVAMDLGKTDEPYWAPCFAGFEKSRQWIKEARPDVVFLVYNDHCTVFDASFIPTFALGCAAEFAPADEGWGPRPVPVVRNHQVMASHVAQSLILDEFDITIMNEMEVDHGLTVPLSLMFGDLGVDDEWPCLVVPLCVNVVQYPAPTGNRCYNLGKAVRRAVESFDEDLDVVIFGTGGMSHQLQYKRAGLINEAWDTQFMDRLTSDPVGLSQTPH
;
A
#
# COMPACT_ATOMS: atom_id res chain seq x y z
N MET A 1 8.02 -2.42 22.70
CA MET A 1 8.70 -1.78 21.57
C MET A 1 8.30 -2.51 20.31
N ALA A 2 7.65 -1.78 19.42
CA ALA A 2 7.13 -2.36 18.19
C ALA A 2 8.29 -2.75 17.27
N ARG A 3 8.03 -3.71 16.38
CA ARG A 3 9.03 -4.25 15.47
C ARG A 3 8.44 -4.48 14.10
N ILE A 4 9.25 -4.24 13.08
CA ILE A 4 8.90 -4.62 11.71
C ILE A 4 9.29 -6.09 11.52
N ILE A 5 8.29 -6.95 11.30
CA ILE A 5 8.51 -8.39 11.15
C ILE A 5 8.67 -8.81 9.68
N ALA A 6 8.14 -8.03 8.74
CA ALA A 6 8.28 -8.29 7.31
C ALA A 6 7.95 -7.06 6.43
N GLY A 7 8.31 -7.17 5.14
CA GLY A 7 7.85 -6.30 4.07
C GLY A 7 7.16 -7.12 2.98
N VAL A 8 6.08 -6.58 2.40
CA VAL A 8 5.27 -7.22 1.34
C VAL A 8 5.19 -6.28 0.14
N GLY A 9 5.54 -6.78 -1.04
CA GLY A 9 5.25 -6.14 -2.33
C GLY A 9 4.01 -6.76 -2.96
N CYS A 10 3.03 -5.96 -3.36
CA CYS A 10 1.77 -6.47 -3.93
C CYS A 10 1.20 -5.52 -4.99
N SER A 11 0.82 -6.05 -6.16
CA SER A 11 0.08 -5.25 -7.14
C SER A 11 -1.32 -4.92 -6.59
N HIS A 12 -1.87 -3.76 -6.98
CA HIS A 12 -3.16 -3.27 -6.48
C HIS A 12 -4.19 -3.04 -7.58
N VAL A 13 -4.03 -3.67 -8.76
CA VAL A 13 -4.91 -3.42 -9.92
C VAL A 13 -6.40 -3.64 -9.57
N PRO A 14 -7.30 -2.68 -9.85
CA PRO A 14 -8.70 -2.74 -9.42
C PRO A 14 -9.45 -3.93 -10.02
N ALA A 15 -9.07 -4.37 -11.23
CA ALA A 15 -9.66 -5.54 -11.89
C ALA A 15 -9.55 -6.82 -11.05
N ILE A 16 -8.51 -6.95 -10.21
CA ILE A 16 -8.36 -8.07 -9.29
C ILE A 16 -9.44 -8.01 -8.20
N GLY A 17 -9.65 -6.82 -7.62
CA GLY A 17 -10.73 -6.60 -6.65
C GLY A 17 -12.10 -6.93 -7.24
N VAL A 18 -12.38 -6.46 -8.46
CA VAL A 18 -13.62 -6.79 -9.18
C VAL A 18 -13.79 -8.29 -9.39
N ALA A 19 -12.72 -9.02 -9.72
CA ALA A 19 -12.79 -10.47 -9.88
C ALA A 19 -13.14 -11.18 -8.56
N MET A 20 -12.64 -10.70 -7.42
CA MET A 20 -13.00 -11.21 -6.09
C MET A 20 -14.47 -10.88 -5.77
N ASP A 21 -14.87 -9.61 -5.91
CA ASP A 21 -16.20 -9.12 -5.55
C ASP A 21 -17.31 -9.82 -6.36
N LEU A 22 -17.01 -10.27 -7.58
CA LEU A 22 -17.94 -10.99 -8.46
C LEU A 22 -17.81 -12.52 -8.40
N GLY A 23 -16.97 -13.07 -7.52
CA GLY A 23 -16.77 -14.52 -7.38
C GLY A 23 -16.17 -15.18 -8.64
N LYS A 24 -15.30 -14.47 -9.35
CA LYS A 24 -14.66 -14.90 -10.61
C LYS A 24 -13.24 -15.42 -10.45
N THR A 25 -12.81 -15.64 -9.21
CA THR A 25 -11.44 -16.03 -8.86
C THR A 25 -11.01 -17.37 -9.48
N ASP A 26 -11.97 -18.28 -9.69
CA ASP A 26 -11.75 -19.60 -10.29
C ASP A 26 -11.80 -19.61 -11.82
N GLU A 27 -12.12 -18.48 -12.48
CA GLU A 27 -12.13 -18.41 -13.95
C GLU A 27 -10.72 -18.65 -14.51
N PRO A 28 -10.56 -19.31 -15.68
CA PRO A 28 -9.24 -19.71 -16.21
C PRO A 28 -8.22 -18.56 -16.34
N TYR A 29 -8.69 -17.34 -16.57
CA TYR A 29 -7.83 -16.15 -16.65
C TYR A 29 -7.27 -15.75 -15.27
N TRP A 30 -8.09 -15.86 -14.22
CA TRP A 30 -7.80 -15.38 -12.87
C TRP A 30 -7.18 -16.44 -11.97
N ALA A 31 -7.52 -17.71 -12.15
CA ALA A 31 -7.07 -18.80 -11.30
C ALA A 31 -5.54 -18.83 -11.06
N PRO A 32 -4.66 -18.62 -12.07
CA PRO A 32 -3.22 -18.59 -11.84
C PRO A 32 -2.76 -17.42 -10.96
N CYS A 33 -3.43 -16.27 -11.06
CA CYS A 33 -3.14 -15.09 -10.23
C CYS A 33 -3.45 -15.40 -8.76
N PHE A 34 -4.66 -15.89 -8.47
CA PHE A 34 -5.09 -16.19 -7.10
C PHE A 34 -4.33 -17.38 -6.48
N ALA A 35 -4.00 -18.40 -7.28
CA ALA A 35 -3.12 -19.48 -6.84
C ALA A 35 -1.74 -18.96 -6.40
N GLY A 36 -1.21 -17.92 -7.07
CA GLY A 36 0.04 -17.25 -6.69
C GLY A 36 0.01 -16.61 -5.30
N PHE A 37 -1.17 -16.23 -4.79
CA PHE A 37 -1.32 -15.62 -3.47
C PHE A 37 -1.52 -16.63 -2.32
N GLU A 38 -1.74 -17.92 -2.59
CA GLU A 38 -2.03 -18.91 -1.55
C GLU A 38 -0.94 -18.97 -0.46
N LYS A 39 0.33 -18.97 -0.86
CA LYS A 39 1.45 -18.98 0.09
C LYS A 39 1.53 -17.68 0.89
N SER A 40 1.28 -16.54 0.26
CA SER A 40 1.26 -15.25 0.93
C SER A 40 0.10 -15.14 1.93
N ARG A 41 -1.08 -15.66 1.57
CA ARG A 41 -2.25 -15.78 2.46
C ARG A 41 -1.97 -16.70 3.65
N GLN A 42 -1.30 -17.83 3.43
CA GLN A 42 -0.90 -18.72 4.52
C GLN A 42 0.10 -18.04 5.45
N TRP A 43 1.12 -17.41 4.87
CA TRP A 43 2.15 -16.71 5.64
C TRP A 43 1.58 -15.57 6.50
N ILE A 44 0.74 -14.70 5.95
CA ILE A 44 0.20 -13.56 6.71
C ILE A 44 -0.74 -14.03 7.85
N LYS A 45 -1.46 -15.14 7.65
CA LYS A 45 -2.27 -15.79 8.69
C LYS A 45 -1.43 -16.34 9.85
N GLU A 46 -0.20 -16.80 9.56
CA GLU A 46 0.75 -17.26 10.57
C GLU A 46 1.47 -16.09 11.25
N ALA A 47 1.85 -15.08 10.47
CA ALA A 47 2.56 -13.89 10.93
C ALA A 47 1.71 -13.03 11.88
N ARG A 48 0.39 -12.98 11.68
CA ARG A 48 -0.59 -12.27 12.54
C ARG A 48 -0.13 -10.85 12.93
N PRO A 49 0.07 -9.95 11.96
CA PRO A 49 0.47 -8.58 12.28
C PRO A 49 -0.60 -7.89 13.13
N ASP A 50 -0.17 -7.10 14.11
CA ASP A 50 -1.05 -6.18 14.83
C ASP A 50 -1.38 -4.97 13.94
N VAL A 51 -0.38 -4.51 13.18
CA VAL A 51 -0.47 -3.35 12.29
C VAL A 51 0.13 -3.63 10.92
N VAL A 52 -0.59 -3.25 9.87
CA VAL A 52 -0.04 -3.10 8.52
C VAL A 52 0.20 -1.61 8.24
N PHE A 53 1.44 -1.22 8.00
CA PHE A 53 1.78 0.10 7.49
C PHE A 53 1.78 0.04 5.96
N LEU A 54 0.76 0.61 5.32
CA LEU A 54 0.48 0.41 3.89
C LEU A 54 0.84 1.64 3.07
N VAL A 55 1.85 1.50 2.21
CA VAL A 55 2.30 2.52 1.27
C VAL A 55 1.67 2.26 -0.09
N TYR A 56 0.94 3.25 -0.61
CA TYR A 56 0.28 3.20 -1.91
C TYR A 56 0.23 4.61 -2.53
N ASN A 57 -0.33 4.74 -3.72
CA ASN A 57 -0.71 6.03 -4.29
C ASN A 57 -2.23 6.11 -4.40
N ASP A 58 -2.78 7.29 -4.13
CA ASP A 58 -4.16 7.62 -4.51
C ASP A 58 -4.26 7.75 -6.03
N HIS A 59 -5.41 7.37 -6.59
CA HIS A 59 -5.66 7.35 -8.03
C HIS A 59 -6.57 8.49 -8.50
N CYS A 60 -6.36 9.70 -7.95
CA CYS A 60 -7.21 10.87 -8.13
C CYS A 60 -8.61 10.70 -7.53
N THR A 61 -8.68 10.07 -6.37
CA THR A 61 -9.92 9.78 -5.65
C THR A 61 -10.09 10.78 -4.52
N VAL A 62 -9.15 10.79 -3.56
CA VAL A 62 -9.11 11.79 -2.50
C VAL A 62 -8.32 13.03 -2.91
N PHE A 63 -7.29 12.86 -3.74
CA PHE A 63 -6.41 13.95 -4.16
C PHE A 63 -6.67 14.34 -5.62
N ASP A 64 -7.56 15.32 -5.80
CA ASP A 64 -7.78 15.93 -7.10
C ASP A 64 -6.72 17.00 -7.43
N ALA A 65 -6.90 17.70 -8.56
CA ALA A 65 -5.96 18.73 -9.01
C ALA A 65 -5.85 19.94 -8.07
N SER A 66 -6.75 20.11 -7.10
CA SER A 66 -6.73 21.22 -6.14
C SER A 66 -5.75 20.97 -4.99
N PHE A 67 -5.44 19.72 -4.67
CA PHE A 67 -4.58 19.36 -3.53
C PHE A 67 -3.80 18.07 -3.78
N ILE A 68 -2.48 18.21 -3.96
CA ILE A 68 -1.58 17.11 -4.35
C ILE A 68 -0.41 17.01 -3.36
N PRO A 69 -0.55 16.28 -2.25
CA PRO A 69 0.54 16.10 -1.29
C PRO A 69 1.60 15.13 -1.82
N THR A 70 2.89 15.38 -1.53
CA THR A 70 3.96 14.43 -1.90
C THR A 70 3.86 13.13 -1.08
N PHE A 71 3.73 13.28 0.24
CA PHE A 71 3.51 12.20 1.19
C PHE A 71 2.35 12.58 2.10
N ALA A 72 1.32 11.75 2.20
CA ALA A 72 0.16 11.98 3.06
C ALA A 72 -0.09 10.76 3.96
N LEU A 73 -0.03 10.97 5.27
CA LEU A 73 -0.19 9.92 6.29
C LEU A 73 -1.58 10.00 6.92
N GLY A 74 -2.33 8.90 6.89
CA GLY A 74 -3.64 8.82 7.54
C GLY A 74 -3.55 8.63 9.05
N CYS A 75 -4.10 9.60 9.78
CA CYS A 75 -4.20 9.63 11.25
C CYS A 75 -5.66 9.58 11.77
N ALA A 76 -6.64 9.48 10.87
CA ALA A 76 -8.05 9.24 11.23
C ALA A 76 -8.23 7.91 11.99
N ALA A 77 -9.35 7.73 12.69
CA ALA A 77 -9.65 6.49 13.40
C ALA A 77 -9.92 5.31 12.45
N GLU A 78 -10.54 5.62 11.32
CA GLU A 78 -10.95 4.68 10.31
C GLU A 78 -11.06 5.36 8.95
N PHE A 79 -11.11 4.56 7.89
CA PHE A 79 -11.20 5.01 6.52
C PHE A 79 -12.22 4.16 5.76
N ALA A 80 -13.22 4.81 5.16
CA ALA A 80 -14.21 4.15 4.32
C ALA A 80 -13.61 3.84 2.93
N PRO A 81 -13.98 2.70 2.30
CA PRO A 81 -13.68 2.47 0.89
C PRO A 81 -14.30 3.59 0.04
N ALA A 82 -13.51 4.18 -0.85
CA ALA A 82 -13.96 5.28 -1.69
C ALA A 82 -14.92 4.82 -2.80
N ASP A 83 -15.80 5.72 -3.26
CA ASP A 83 -16.54 5.53 -4.51
C ASP A 83 -15.68 6.00 -5.70
N GLU A 84 -15.21 5.04 -6.49
CA GLU A 84 -14.38 5.29 -7.68
C GLU A 84 -15.19 5.33 -8.98
N GLY A 85 -16.51 5.57 -8.87
CA GLY A 85 -17.47 5.65 -9.98
C GLY A 85 -18.37 4.42 -10.12
N TRP A 86 -18.27 3.45 -9.20
CA TRP A 86 -19.05 2.20 -9.19
C TRP A 86 -19.78 1.94 -7.87
N GLY A 87 -19.77 2.93 -6.97
CA GLY A 87 -20.07 2.75 -5.55
C GLY A 87 -18.82 2.27 -4.78
N PRO A 88 -18.80 2.45 -3.45
CA PRO A 88 -17.77 1.86 -2.59
C PRO A 88 -17.68 0.34 -2.75
N ARG A 89 -16.46 -0.21 -2.78
CA ARG A 89 -16.27 -1.67 -2.78
C ARG A 89 -16.91 -2.29 -1.52
N PRO A 90 -17.52 -3.49 -1.63
CA PRO A 90 -18.24 -4.13 -0.52
C PRO A 90 -17.28 -4.85 0.47
N VAL A 91 -16.28 -4.13 0.98
CA VAL A 91 -15.26 -4.63 1.91
C VAL A 91 -15.34 -3.89 3.25
N PRO A 92 -14.74 -4.40 4.34
CA PRO A 92 -14.77 -3.73 5.63
C PRO A 92 -14.17 -2.32 5.59
N VAL A 93 -14.69 -1.45 6.46
CA VAL A 93 -14.04 -0.20 6.84
C VAL A 93 -12.64 -0.50 7.39
N VAL A 94 -11.66 0.32 7.01
CA VAL A 94 -10.27 0.14 7.42
C VAL A 94 -10.05 0.84 8.76
N ARG A 95 -9.83 0.08 9.84
CA ARG A 95 -9.53 0.63 11.17
C ARG A 95 -8.04 0.97 11.31
N ASN A 96 -7.73 2.15 11.85
CA ASN A 96 -6.36 2.63 12.02
C ASN A 96 -5.82 2.38 13.43
N HIS A 97 -4.50 2.36 13.58
CA HIS A 97 -3.83 2.52 14.85
C HIS A 97 -3.45 4.00 15.08
N GLN A 98 -4.41 4.83 15.52
CA GLN A 98 -4.24 6.29 15.61
C GLN A 98 -3.03 6.76 16.43
N VAL A 99 -2.73 6.08 17.53
CA VAL A 99 -1.59 6.43 18.40
C VAL A 99 -0.26 6.21 17.66
N MET A 100 -0.07 5.05 17.03
CA MET A 100 1.07 4.77 16.16
C MET A 100 1.14 5.73 14.97
N ALA A 101 0.03 5.99 14.28
CA ALA A 101 0.01 6.92 13.14
C ALA A 101 0.47 8.33 13.57
N SER A 102 -0.01 8.82 14.71
CA SER A 102 0.40 10.11 15.28
C SER A 102 1.86 10.13 15.71
N HIS A 103 2.36 9.03 16.25
CA HIS A 103 3.78 8.86 16.62
C HIS A 103 4.69 8.87 15.38
N VAL A 104 4.31 8.13 14.33
CA VAL A 104 5.03 8.13 13.05
C VAL A 104 5.00 9.51 12.43
N ALA A 105 3.85 10.22 12.44
CA ALA A 105 3.75 11.57 11.92
C ALA A 105 4.76 12.52 12.57
N GLN A 106 4.78 12.57 13.90
CA GLN A 106 5.71 13.41 14.67
C GLN A 106 7.17 13.03 14.39
N SER A 107 7.47 11.73 14.38
CA SER A 107 8.82 11.23 14.12
C SER A 107 9.32 11.62 12.73
N LEU A 108 8.48 11.50 11.70
CA LEU A 108 8.84 11.87 10.32
C LEU A 108 9.07 13.37 10.18
N ILE A 109 8.23 14.21 10.82
CA ILE A 109 8.41 15.67 10.83
C ILE A 109 9.74 16.04 11.49
N LEU A 110 10.07 15.42 12.64
CA LEU A 110 11.33 15.65 13.35
C LEU A 110 12.56 15.12 12.59
N ASP A 111 12.37 14.14 11.71
CA ASP A 111 13.37 13.64 10.76
C ASP A 111 13.40 14.45 9.44
N GLU A 112 12.81 15.66 9.43
CA GLU A 112 12.80 16.62 8.32
C GLU A 112 12.08 16.13 7.04
N PHE A 113 11.05 15.30 7.21
CA PHE A 113 10.09 14.99 6.13
C PHE A 113 8.86 15.90 6.22
N ASP A 114 8.61 16.62 5.12
CA ASP A 114 7.39 17.40 4.92
C ASP A 114 6.21 16.47 4.62
N ILE A 115 5.61 15.89 5.66
CA ILE A 115 4.42 15.05 5.54
C ILE A 115 3.14 15.88 5.66
N THR A 116 2.10 15.47 4.94
CA THR A 116 0.74 15.92 5.17
C THR A 116 0.04 14.95 6.11
N ILE A 117 -0.59 15.46 7.17
CA ILE A 117 -1.39 14.65 8.10
C ILE A 117 -2.84 14.65 7.63
N MET A 118 -3.40 13.48 7.38
CA MET A 118 -4.78 13.28 6.93
C MET A 118 -5.62 12.74 8.09
N ASN A 119 -6.42 13.59 8.73
CA ASN A 119 -7.36 13.16 9.78
C ASN A 119 -8.75 12.76 9.24
N GLU A 120 -8.97 12.93 7.94
CA GLU A 120 -10.16 12.51 7.22
C GLU A 120 -9.77 12.23 5.77
N MET A 121 -10.09 11.03 5.28
CA MET A 121 -9.95 10.62 3.88
C MET A 121 -10.67 9.29 3.66
N GLU A 122 -11.05 9.02 2.42
CA GLU A 122 -11.44 7.68 1.98
C GLU A 122 -10.21 6.90 1.49
N VAL A 123 -10.34 5.60 1.27
CA VAL A 123 -9.25 4.75 0.75
C VAL A 123 -9.69 4.04 -0.52
N ASP A 124 -8.90 4.16 -1.58
CA ASP A 124 -9.21 3.60 -2.89
C ASP A 124 -8.72 2.14 -3.05
N HIS A 125 -8.84 1.60 -4.27
CA HIS A 125 -8.38 0.27 -4.63
C HIS A 125 -6.88 0.03 -4.36
N GLY A 126 -6.05 1.08 -4.40
CA GLY A 126 -4.62 1.00 -4.15
C GLY A 126 -4.27 0.48 -2.76
N LEU A 127 -5.18 0.67 -1.81
CA LEU A 127 -5.11 0.15 -0.46
C LEU A 127 -5.97 -1.12 -0.28
N THR A 128 -7.24 -1.09 -0.69
CA THR A 128 -8.19 -2.16 -0.33
C THR A 128 -7.99 -3.45 -1.13
N VAL A 129 -7.49 -3.39 -2.37
CA VAL A 129 -7.23 -4.60 -3.18
C VAL A 129 -6.10 -5.46 -2.59
N PRO A 130 -4.93 -4.90 -2.22
CA PRO A 130 -3.88 -5.65 -1.52
C PRO A 130 -4.35 -6.28 -0.21
N LEU A 131 -5.23 -5.62 0.56
CA LEU A 131 -5.81 -6.19 1.77
C LEU A 131 -6.67 -7.43 1.44
N SER A 132 -7.59 -7.34 0.46
CA SER A 132 -8.39 -8.50 0.01
C SER A 132 -7.50 -9.64 -0.50
N LEU A 133 -6.46 -9.31 -1.28
CA LEU A 133 -5.51 -10.30 -1.81
C LEU A 133 -4.80 -11.08 -0.70
N MET A 134 -4.38 -10.39 0.37
CA MET A 134 -3.63 -10.99 1.47
C MET A 134 -4.51 -11.65 2.53
N PHE A 135 -5.66 -11.06 2.86
CA PHE A 135 -6.50 -11.51 3.98
C PHE A 135 -7.72 -12.33 3.55
N GLY A 136 -8.04 -12.34 2.24
CA GLY A 136 -9.14 -13.13 1.69
C GLY A 136 -10.41 -12.30 1.46
N ASP A 137 -11.50 -13.03 1.25
CA ASP A 137 -12.81 -12.45 0.96
C ASP A 137 -13.49 -12.06 2.27
N LEU A 138 -13.57 -10.76 2.53
CA LEU A 138 -14.27 -10.15 3.67
C LEU A 138 -15.35 -9.20 3.13
N GLY A 139 -16.54 -9.26 3.69
CA GLY A 139 -17.67 -8.41 3.36
C GLY A 139 -17.77 -7.15 4.23
N VAL A 140 -18.77 -6.31 3.94
CA VAL A 140 -18.98 -5.02 4.63
C VAL A 140 -19.18 -5.13 6.15
N ASP A 141 -19.71 -6.26 6.64
CA ASP A 141 -20.00 -6.49 8.06
C ASP A 141 -18.82 -7.19 8.80
N ASP A 142 -17.75 -7.54 8.09
CA ASP A 142 -16.56 -8.17 8.67
C ASP A 142 -15.56 -7.10 9.18
N GLU A 143 -14.44 -7.56 9.75
CA GLU A 143 -13.31 -6.70 10.14
C GLU A 143 -12.00 -7.23 9.56
N TRP A 144 -11.12 -6.33 9.15
CA TRP A 144 -9.74 -6.70 8.80
C TRP A 144 -9.02 -7.28 10.03
N PRO A 145 -8.16 -8.29 9.88
CA PRO A 145 -7.55 -8.99 11.02
C PRO A 145 -6.46 -8.19 11.73
N CYS A 146 -6.16 -6.97 11.26
CA CYS A 146 -5.14 -6.08 11.80
C CYS A 146 -5.55 -4.62 11.58
N LEU A 147 -4.93 -3.70 12.32
CA LEU A 147 -5.08 -2.26 12.08
C LEU A 147 -4.21 -1.85 10.88
N VAL A 148 -4.59 -0.77 10.20
CA VAL A 148 -3.88 -0.29 9.00
C VAL A 148 -3.55 1.19 9.11
N VAL A 149 -2.26 1.53 8.96
CA VAL A 149 -1.78 2.92 8.88
C VAL A 149 -1.47 3.22 7.41
N PRO A 150 -2.29 4.03 6.71
CA PRO A 150 -2.08 4.33 5.30
C PRO A 150 -1.09 5.49 5.08
N LEU A 151 -0.20 5.32 4.11
CA LEU A 151 0.69 6.37 3.61
C LEU A 151 0.53 6.48 2.09
N CYS A 152 -0.11 7.56 1.63
CA CYS A 152 -0.21 7.89 0.22
C CYS A 152 1.07 8.58 -0.27
N VAL A 153 1.51 8.21 -1.47
CA VAL A 153 2.64 8.80 -2.16
C VAL A 153 2.18 9.31 -3.53
N ASN A 154 2.41 10.59 -3.84
CA ASN A 154 2.10 11.12 -5.16
C ASN A 154 3.04 10.52 -6.21
N VAL A 155 2.47 9.77 -7.15
CA VAL A 155 3.13 9.30 -8.38
C VAL A 155 2.30 9.58 -9.63
N VAL A 156 1.22 10.34 -9.49
CA VAL A 156 0.30 10.71 -10.59
C VAL A 156 0.75 12.01 -11.24
N GLN A 157 0.99 13.05 -10.43
CA GLN A 157 1.41 14.36 -10.91
C GLN A 157 2.92 14.55 -10.77
N TYR A 158 3.60 14.89 -11.86
CA TYR A 158 5.04 15.11 -11.84
C TYR A 158 5.42 16.50 -11.31
N PRO A 159 6.57 16.63 -10.61
CA PRO A 159 7.50 15.55 -10.26
C PRO A 159 7.04 14.69 -9.07
N ALA A 160 7.21 13.37 -9.19
CA ALA A 160 7.07 12.43 -8.08
C ALA A 160 8.32 12.50 -7.16
N PRO A 161 8.25 12.04 -5.89
CA PRO A 161 9.45 11.94 -5.07
C PRO A 161 10.46 10.97 -5.70
N THR A 162 11.75 11.30 -5.62
CA THR A 162 12.80 10.43 -6.17
C THR A 162 12.86 9.09 -5.43
N GLY A 163 13.37 8.05 -6.09
CA GLY A 163 13.61 6.74 -5.45
C GLY A 163 14.46 6.87 -4.18
N ASN A 164 15.45 7.75 -4.16
CA ASN A 164 16.27 8.05 -2.98
C ASN A 164 15.46 8.71 -1.86
N ARG A 165 14.52 9.62 -2.16
CA ARG A 165 13.63 10.22 -1.15
C ARG A 165 12.74 9.14 -0.53
N CYS A 166 12.16 8.24 -1.33
CA CYS A 166 11.35 7.11 -0.84
C CYS A 166 12.17 6.11 -0.01
N TYR A 167 13.39 5.78 -0.43
CA TYR A 167 14.30 4.91 0.33
C TYR A 167 14.68 5.52 1.69
N ASN A 168 14.94 6.82 1.74
CA ASN A 168 15.21 7.53 2.99
C ASN A 168 13.97 7.62 3.88
N LEU A 169 12.78 7.81 3.30
CA LEU A 169 11.51 7.78 4.03
C LEU A 169 11.30 6.42 4.71
N GLY A 170 11.53 5.31 4.00
CA GLY A 170 11.44 3.96 4.58
C GLY A 170 12.38 3.76 5.78
N LYS A 171 13.59 4.32 5.74
CA LYS A 171 14.51 4.29 6.89
C LYS A 171 13.98 5.11 8.08
N ALA A 172 13.32 6.24 7.83
CA ALA A 172 12.72 7.07 8.87
C ALA A 172 11.48 6.40 9.49
N VAL A 173 10.61 5.81 8.66
CA VAL A 173 9.47 4.99 9.11
C VAL A 173 9.95 3.84 9.99
N ARG A 174 11.02 3.13 9.61
CA ARG A 174 11.61 2.07 10.45
C ARG A 174 11.97 2.58 11.85
N ARG A 175 12.71 3.69 11.93
CA ARG A 175 13.09 4.28 13.24
C ARG A 175 11.87 4.68 14.06
N ALA A 176 10.86 5.27 13.42
CA ALA A 176 9.62 5.66 14.07
C ALA A 176 8.85 4.46 14.63
N VAL A 177 8.75 3.36 13.87
CA VAL A 177 8.11 2.12 14.35
C VAL A 177 8.90 1.52 15.51
N GLU A 178 10.22 1.40 15.39
CA GLU A 178 11.07 0.78 16.43
C GLU A 178 11.13 1.60 17.74
N SER A 179 10.84 2.91 17.68
CA SER A 179 10.74 3.78 18.86
C SER A 179 9.34 3.84 19.48
N PHE A 180 8.35 3.14 18.92
CA PHE A 180 7.01 3.08 19.49
C PHE A 180 6.96 2.12 20.69
N ASP A 181 6.40 2.58 21.81
CA ASP A 181 6.54 1.90 23.11
C ASP A 181 5.80 0.56 23.20
N GLU A 182 4.64 0.44 22.55
CA GLU A 182 3.82 -0.79 22.59
C GLU A 182 4.55 -1.98 21.95
N ASP A 183 4.20 -3.20 22.35
CA ASP A 183 4.79 -4.42 21.81
C ASP A 183 3.94 -4.93 20.65
N LEU A 184 4.20 -4.40 19.44
CA LEU A 184 3.41 -4.67 18.24
C LEU A 184 4.27 -5.29 17.13
N ASP A 185 3.69 -6.28 16.45
CA ASP A 185 4.21 -6.84 15.21
C ASP A 185 3.67 -6.05 14.01
N VAL A 186 4.57 -5.33 13.33
CA VAL A 186 4.24 -4.46 12.18
C VAL A 186 4.72 -5.08 10.88
N VAL A 187 3.86 -5.08 9.85
CA VAL A 187 4.25 -5.45 8.48
C VAL A 187 4.15 -4.23 7.58
N ILE A 188 5.17 -4.01 6.74
CA ILE A 188 5.16 -2.92 5.76
C ILE A 188 4.63 -3.44 4.43
N PHE A 189 3.59 -2.82 3.88
CA PHE A 189 3.11 -3.10 2.53
C PHE A 189 3.59 -1.98 1.59
N GLY A 190 4.18 -2.34 0.46
CA GLY A 190 4.41 -1.45 -0.67
C GLY A 190 3.61 -1.93 -1.86
N THR A 191 2.62 -1.14 -2.29
CA THR A 191 1.64 -1.60 -3.29
C THR A 191 1.77 -0.88 -4.62
N GLY A 192 1.35 -1.56 -5.69
CA GLY A 192 1.39 -1.06 -7.06
C GLY A 192 2.42 -1.75 -7.95
N GLY A 193 2.49 -1.32 -9.21
CA GLY A 193 3.36 -1.90 -10.23
C GLY A 193 2.84 -3.24 -10.81
N MET A 194 3.66 -3.97 -11.58
CA MET A 194 5.02 -3.61 -12.02
C MET A 194 5.00 -2.89 -13.37
N SER A 195 5.67 -3.38 -14.41
CA SER A 195 5.64 -2.73 -15.72
C SER A 195 4.22 -2.72 -16.30
N HIS A 196 3.69 -1.52 -16.52
CA HIS A 196 2.45 -1.29 -17.23
C HIS A 196 2.41 0.13 -17.77
N GLN A 197 1.65 0.35 -18.84
CA GLN A 197 1.31 1.69 -19.30
C GLN A 197 -0.17 1.71 -19.68
N LEU A 198 -0.92 2.63 -19.07
CA LEU A 198 -2.37 2.75 -19.30
C LEU A 198 -2.71 3.74 -20.42
N GLN A 199 -1.80 4.64 -20.78
CA GLN A 199 -2.12 5.80 -21.61
C GLN A 199 -1.52 5.77 -23.01
N TYR A 200 -2.29 6.33 -23.95
CA TYR A 200 -1.89 6.68 -25.32
C TYR A 200 -1.36 5.50 -26.15
N LYS A 201 -0.56 5.77 -27.18
CA LYS A 201 -0.12 4.80 -28.20
C LYS A 201 0.75 3.65 -27.70
N ARG A 202 1.32 3.76 -26.49
CA ARG A 202 2.18 2.73 -25.88
C ARG A 202 1.45 2.00 -24.74
N ALA A 203 0.13 2.17 -24.63
CA ALA A 203 -0.68 1.41 -23.68
C ALA A 203 -0.53 -0.10 -23.92
N GLY A 204 -0.48 -0.88 -22.85
CA GLY A 204 -0.25 -2.34 -22.89
C GLY A 204 1.21 -2.76 -22.92
N LEU A 205 2.16 -1.83 -22.77
CA LEU A 205 3.58 -2.16 -22.55
C LEU A 205 3.75 -3.02 -21.30
N ILE A 206 4.45 -4.15 -21.45
CA ILE A 206 4.98 -4.99 -20.37
C ILE A 206 6.48 -5.18 -20.61
N ASN A 207 7.27 -5.23 -19.54
CA ASN A 207 8.72 -5.43 -19.57
C ASN A 207 9.16 -6.36 -18.44
N GLU A 208 8.94 -7.65 -18.63
CA GLU A 208 9.31 -8.70 -17.68
C GLU A 208 10.79 -8.67 -17.28
N ALA A 209 11.70 -8.41 -18.23
CA ALA A 209 13.13 -8.35 -17.94
C ALA A 209 13.49 -7.23 -16.95
N TRP A 210 12.82 -6.07 -17.07
CA TRP A 210 12.96 -4.99 -16.09
C TRP A 210 12.35 -5.37 -14.75
N ASP A 211 11.17 -5.97 -14.76
CA ASP A 211 10.45 -6.34 -13.54
C ASP A 211 11.24 -7.37 -12.71
N THR A 212 11.78 -8.41 -13.34
CA THR A 212 12.66 -9.38 -12.68
C THR A 212 13.90 -8.71 -12.11
N GLN A 213 14.58 -7.86 -12.89
CA GLN A 213 15.76 -7.13 -12.43
C GLN A 213 15.44 -6.18 -11.26
N PHE A 214 14.27 -5.52 -11.28
CA PHE A 214 13.83 -4.63 -10.21
C PHE A 214 13.63 -5.41 -8.91
N MET A 215 12.91 -6.53 -8.95
CA MET A 215 12.69 -7.39 -7.77
C MET A 215 14.00 -7.95 -7.22
N ASP A 216 14.91 -8.41 -8.08
CA ASP A 216 16.22 -8.91 -7.66
C ASP A 216 17.05 -7.81 -6.97
N ARG A 217 17.08 -6.60 -7.54
CA ARG A 217 17.83 -5.47 -6.99
C ARG A 217 17.19 -4.90 -5.72
N LEU A 218 15.88 -5.00 -5.57
CA LEU A 218 15.18 -4.53 -4.36
C LEU A 218 15.69 -5.26 -3.11
N THR A 219 16.15 -6.50 -3.25
CA THR A 219 16.72 -7.29 -2.15
C THR A 219 18.25 -7.26 -2.11
N SER A 220 18.91 -7.33 -3.27
CA SER A 220 20.37 -7.44 -3.35
C SER A 220 21.12 -6.09 -3.35
N ASP A 221 20.53 -5.03 -3.89
CA ASP A 221 21.11 -3.69 -3.99
C ASP A 221 20.03 -2.58 -3.95
N PRO A 222 19.30 -2.43 -2.83
CA PRO A 222 18.25 -1.42 -2.72
C PRO A 222 18.79 0.01 -2.76
N VAL A 223 20.04 0.23 -2.32
CA VAL A 223 20.69 1.54 -2.38
C VAL A 223 20.94 1.93 -3.83
N GLY A 224 21.56 1.08 -4.64
CA GLY A 224 21.74 1.35 -6.07
C GLY A 224 20.41 1.43 -6.82
N LEU A 225 19.39 0.65 -6.44
CA LEU A 225 18.06 0.73 -7.04
C LEU A 225 17.40 2.09 -6.76
N SER A 226 17.55 2.63 -5.54
CA SER A 226 17.01 3.95 -5.16
C SER A 226 17.58 5.13 -5.97
N GLN A 227 18.72 4.95 -6.64
CA GLN A 227 19.33 5.96 -7.50
C GLN A 227 18.85 5.89 -8.96
N THR A 228 17.99 4.92 -9.29
CA THR A 228 17.42 4.79 -10.64
C THR A 228 16.51 5.99 -10.92
N PRO A 229 16.72 6.73 -12.03
CA PRO A 229 15.84 7.83 -12.40
C PRO A 229 14.47 7.29 -12.89
N HIS A 230 13.44 8.12 -12.71
CA HIS A 230 12.10 7.93 -13.27
C HIS A 230 11.88 8.91 -14.41
#